data_AF-A0A1V8UY78-F1
#
_entry.id   AF-A0A1V8UY78-F1
#
_cell.length_a   1.000
_cell.length_b   1.000
_cell.length_c   1.000
_cell.angle_alpha   90.00
_cell.angle_beta   90.00
_cell.angle_gamma   90.00
#
_symmetry.space_group_name_H-M   'P 1'
#
loop_
_entity.id
_entity.type
_entity.pdbx_description
1 polymer ?
#
loop_
_entity_poly.entity_id
_entity_poly.type
_entity_poly.pdbx_seq_one_letter_code
_entity_poly.pdbx_strand_id
1 'polypeptide(L)'
;MVVLWLNSFCCAARLGDPHEALRAAGPPQFKAFFQWVIVNAERSAQQGPTLKQYFRVLKMVYKQVTGALLDDVVVSDVNAFIQHYAEGKTKIFHRPKPVPSGADFVNMLHFLYSSDWTLYPDERQRVQQGFLMIIHAYSGLRPSSTTQSGKRRKVQASSLEEEDNLAAKLRYGDVALILTEDDRGHVRLAVRPTFRYFKGGNRRPQQPSPGSTSRISSPVPSPTQSRSLFTTKLFDYRSCTVHRASSMSPFPPAGQKKITLHWRDDVLDKPILRTSDGGSTEAELPTSVASKRLRSLGENMGYREPVTWYWLRRLVLNAVDGAGSEEVRNQVAGHLDSRTYRNNYQDQHISLDVASLVRGRQTEDALMQKLNHAAADIDPDCNLLLAPETLQQIATLPDVFALETECCRLAQTLRDQYGAISAAPSSDSLVAQHTQTQRQYRARKQFHRSRLLIQQRRDFFAHKDTELIKMQLSDGGSSDLVQPKQRVCNLSVPERATLVALATP
;
A
#
# COMPACT_ATOMS: atom_id res chain seq x y z
N MET A 1 -20.16 -4.88 -7.15
CA MET A 1 -20.72 -3.86 -6.23
C MET A 1 -21.76 -3.03 -6.95
N VAL A 2 -21.41 -2.16 -7.90
CA VAL A 2 -22.43 -1.36 -8.65
C VAL A 2 -23.49 -2.25 -9.30
N VAL A 3 -23.10 -3.34 -9.98
CA VAL A 3 -24.05 -4.31 -10.55
C VAL A 3 -24.93 -4.98 -9.48
N LEU A 4 -24.35 -5.33 -8.32
CA LEU A 4 -25.12 -5.93 -7.21
C LEU A 4 -26.14 -4.92 -6.66
N TRP A 5 -25.75 -3.65 -6.51
CA TRP A 5 -26.65 -2.60 -6.09
C TRP A 5 -27.71 -2.28 -7.13
N LEU A 6 -27.39 -2.36 -8.43
CA LEU A 6 -28.37 -2.22 -9.48
C LEU A 6 -29.44 -3.31 -9.38
N ASN A 7 -29.03 -4.56 -9.14
CA ASN A 7 -29.95 -5.67 -8.93
C ASN A 7 -30.83 -5.42 -7.69
N SER A 8 -30.23 -5.07 -6.55
CA SER A 8 -30.97 -4.76 -5.33
C SER A 8 -31.95 -3.59 -5.50
N PHE A 9 -31.54 -2.54 -6.21
CA PHE A 9 -32.39 -1.40 -6.54
C PHE A 9 -33.56 -1.80 -7.43
N CYS A 10 -33.32 -2.56 -8.51
CA CYS A 10 -34.38 -3.00 -9.41
C CYS A 10 -35.39 -3.90 -8.68
N CYS A 11 -34.93 -4.78 -7.79
CA CYS A 11 -35.82 -5.56 -6.93
C CYS A 11 -36.64 -4.65 -5.99
N ALA A 12 -36.00 -3.70 -5.30
CA ALA A 12 -36.67 -2.81 -4.34
C ALA A 12 -37.70 -1.89 -5.03
N ALA A 13 -37.36 -1.39 -6.22
CA ALA A 13 -38.19 -0.50 -7.02
C ALA A 13 -39.16 -1.25 -7.97
N ARG A 14 -39.19 -2.59 -7.92
CA ARG A 14 -40.02 -3.47 -8.77
C ARG A 14 -39.87 -3.19 -10.27
N LEU A 15 -38.64 -2.92 -10.72
CA LEU A 15 -38.31 -2.60 -12.12
C LEU A 15 -38.01 -3.82 -12.99
N GLY A 16 -38.10 -5.04 -12.44
CA GLY A 16 -37.85 -6.28 -13.19
C GLY A 16 -36.36 -6.50 -13.45
N ASP A 17 -36.04 -6.98 -14.66
CA ASP A 17 -34.66 -7.29 -15.05
C ASP A 17 -33.76 -6.03 -15.06
N PRO A 18 -32.60 -6.06 -14.40
CA PRO A 18 -31.69 -4.92 -14.32
C PRO A 18 -31.16 -4.42 -15.67
N HIS A 19 -31.00 -5.30 -16.67
CA HIS A 19 -30.53 -4.90 -17.99
C HIS A 19 -31.65 -4.22 -18.77
N GLU A 20 -32.88 -4.73 -18.72
CA GLU A 20 -34.06 -4.09 -19.32
C GLU A 20 -34.35 -2.73 -18.67
N ALA A 21 -34.34 -2.67 -17.34
CA ALA A 21 -34.51 -1.43 -16.59
C ALA A 21 -33.45 -0.37 -16.98
N LEU A 22 -32.20 -0.81 -17.24
CA LEU A 22 -31.12 0.06 -17.67
C LEU A 22 -31.28 0.54 -19.12
N ARG A 23 -31.84 -0.28 -20.03
CA ARG A 23 -32.16 0.13 -21.41
C ARG A 23 -33.22 1.23 -21.42
N ALA A 24 -34.22 1.13 -20.55
CA ALA A 24 -35.32 2.09 -20.43
C ALA A 24 -35.01 3.28 -19.51
N ALA A 25 -33.81 3.33 -18.89
CA ALA A 25 -33.47 4.34 -17.90
C ALA A 25 -33.22 5.72 -18.51
N GLY A 26 -33.95 6.72 -18.05
CA GLY A 26 -33.67 8.14 -18.24
C GLY A 26 -33.03 8.78 -17.01
N PRO A 27 -32.82 10.12 -17.02
CA PRO A 27 -32.25 10.84 -15.88
C PRO A 27 -32.94 10.58 -14.53
N PRO A 28 -34.28 10.52 -14.43
CA PRO A 28 -34.97 10.25 -13.16
C PRO A 28 -34.60 8.88 -12.57
N GLN A 29 -34.49 7.84 -13.39
CA GLN A 29 -34.16 6.49 -12.95
C GLN A 29 -32.71 6.41 -12.43
N PHE A 30 -31.77 7.09 -13.11
CA PHE A 30 -30.38 7.19 -12.63
C PHE A 30 -30.30 7.94 -11.30
N LYS A 31 -31.03 9.06 -11.15
CA LYS A 31 -31.09 9.83 -9.90
C LYS A 31 -31.70 9.01 -8.77
N ALA A 32 -32.80 8.29 -9.03
CA ALA A 32 -33.45 7.40 -8.08
C ALA A 32 -32.52 6.26 -7.64
N PHE A 33 -31.76 5.66 -8.56
CA PHE A 33 -30.73 4.68 -8.21
C PHE A 33 -29.69 5.27 -7.25
N PHE A 34 -29.15 6.46 -7.54
CA PHE A 34 -28.17 7.08 -6.65
C PHE A 34 -28.76 7.46 -5.30
N GLN A 35 -29.99 7.98 -5.25
CA GLN A 35 -30.72 8.24 -4.02
C GLN A 35 -30.92 6.95 -3.19
N TRP A 36 -31.27 5.84 -3.84
CA TRP A 36 -31.40 4.55 -3.18
C TRP A 36 -30.06 4.05 -2.63
N VAL A 37 -28.98 4.12 -3.42
CA VAL A 37 -27.62 3.77 -2.98
C VAL A 37 -27.20 4.59 -1.77
N ILE A 38 -27.53 5.87 -1.78
CA ILE A 38 -27.26 6.81 -0.70
C ILE A 38 -27.95 6.40 0.60
N VAL A 39 -29.22 6.01 0.53
CA VAL A 39 -30.03 5.64 1.70
C VAL A 39 -29.63 4.26 2.23
N ASN A 40 -29.31 3.32 1.33
CA ASN A 40 -29.13 1.91 1.66
C ASN A 40 -27.66 1.47 1.77
N ALA A 41 -26.70 2.39 1.60
CA ALA A 41 -25.30 2.07 1.83
C ALA A 41 -25.06 1.85 3.34
N GLU A 42 -25.03 0.59 3.77
CA GLU A 42 -24.66 0.15 5.14
C GLU A 42 -23.31 0.74 5.62
N ARG A 43 -22.44 1.11 4.68
CA ARG A 43 -21.16 1.79 4.94
C ARG A 43 -21.36 3.29 4.75
N SER A 44 -21.13 4.06 5.83
CA SER A 44 -20.94 5.52 5.91
C SER A 44 -21.25 6.30 4.63
N ALA A 45 -22.16 7.28 4.69
CA ALA A 45 -22.60 8.14 3.58
C ALA A 45 -21.55 8.27 2.45
N GLN A 46 -21.86 7.69 1.29
CA GLN A 46 -20.92 7.62 0.16
C GLN A 46 -20.56 9.04 -0.29
N GLN A 47 -19.26 9.30 -0.46
CA GLN A 47 -18.78 10.62 -0.88
C GLN A 47 -19.01 10.85 -2.37
N GLY A 48 -19.15 12.11 -2.78
CA GLY A 48 -19.36 12.53 -4.17
C GLY A 48 -18.42 11.87 -5.21
N PRO A 49 -17.09 11.84 -4.99
CA PRO A 49 -16.17 11.16 -5.91
C PRO A 49 -16.46 9.67 -6.10
N THR A 50 -16.90 9.00 -5.04
CA THR A 50 -17.27 7.57 -5.08
C THR A 50 -18.54 7.37 -5.90
N LEU A 51 -19.54 8.23 -5.72
CA LEU A 51 -20.78 8.20 -6.51
C LEU A 51 -20.50 8.46 -8.00
N LYS A 52 -19.64 9.45 -8.32
CA LYS A 52 -19.18 9.70 -9.71
C LYS A 52 -18.48 8.46 -10.30
N GLN A 53 -17.68 7.75 -9.51
CA GLN A 53 -17.05 6.51 -9.95
C GLN A 53 -18.08 5.38 -10.16
N TYR A 54 -19.11 5.28 -9.33
CA TYR A 54 -20.21 4.34 -9.56
C TYR A 54 -20.98 4.68 -10.84
N PHE A 55 -21.24 5.97 -11.11
CA PHE A 55 -21.86 6.39 -12.35
C PHE A 55 -21.01 6.05 -13.56
N ARG A 56 -19.69 6.24 -13.48
CA ARG A 56 -18.76 5.78 -14.54
C ARG A 56 -18.90 4.29 -14.82
N VAL A 57 -19.00 3.45 -13.79
CA VAL A 57 -19.21 2.00 -13.95
C VAL A 57 -20.58 1.72 -14.57
N LEU A 58 -21.63 2.41 -14.12
CA LEU A 58 -22.98 2.23 -14.64
C LEU A 58 -23.07 2.61 -16.12
N LYS A 59 -22.39 3.68 -16.56
CA LYS A 59 -22.26 4.04 -17.99
C LYS A 59 -21.54 2.97 -18.81
N MET A 60 -20.53 2.31 -18.23
CA MET A 60 -19.87 1.19 -18.90
C MET A 60 -20.82 0.00 -19.06
N VAL A 61 -21.60 -0.33 -18.02
CA VAL A 61 -22.62 -1.38 -18.08
C VAL A 61 -23.71 -1.01 -19.10
N TYR A 62 -24.18 0.23 -19.09
CA TYR A 62 -25.15 0.74 -20.06
C TYR A 62 -24.65 0.50 -21.49
N LYS A 63 -23.41 0.93 -21.80
CA LYS A 63 -22.80 0.69 -23.12
C LYS A 63 -22.73 -0.79 -23.50
N GLN A 64 -22.42 -1.67 -22.55
CA GLN A 64 -22.39 -3.11 -22.81
C GLN A 64 -23.77 -3.69 -23.12
N VAL A 65 -24.82 -3.14 -22.51
CA VAL A 65 -26.20 -3.63 -22.65
C VAL A 65 -26.90 -3.07 -23.87
N THR A 66 -26.76 -1.77 -24.13
CA THR A 66 -27.45 -1.05 -25.21
C THR A 66 -26.64 -0.98 -26.50
N GLY A 67 -25.33 -1.20 -26.45
CA GLY A 67 -24.41 -0.95 -27.55
C GLY A 67 -24.07 0.53 -27.76
N ALA A 68 -24.76 1.45 -27.07
CA ALA A 68 -24.64 2.90 -27.25
C ALA A 68 -24.06 3.60 -26.02
N LEU A 69 -23.44 4.76 -26.22
CA LEU A 69 -23.08 5.65 -25.12
C LEU A 69 -24.33 6.34 -24.58
N LEU A 70 -24.34 6.60 -23.27
CA LEU A 70 -25.39 7.40 -22.65
C LEU A 70 -25.26 8.86 -23.14
N ASP A 71 -26.39 9.48 -23.45
CA ASP A 71 -26.46 10.86 -23.93
C ASP A 71 -25.81 11.86 -22.95
N ASP A 72 -25.06 12.83 -23.48
CA ASP A 72 -24.28 13.77 -22.68
C ASP A 72 -25.15 14.70 -21.81
N VAL A 73 -26.38 15.00 -22.23
CA VAL A 73 -27.35 15.77 -21.43
C VAL A 73 -27.74 14.97 -20.19
N VAL A 74 -28.03 13.67 -20.35
CA VAL A 74 -28.32 12.77 -19.23
C VAL A 74 -27.10 12.65 -18.31
N VAL A 75 -25.90 12.53 -18.88
CA VAL A 75 -24.65 12.45 -18.10
C VAL A 75 -24.44 13.73 -17.29
N SER A 76 -24.66 14.90 -17.89
CA SER A 76 -24.52 16.19 -17.22
C SER A 76 -25.51 16.33 -16.06
N ASP A 77 -26.79 16.03 -16.31
CA ASP A 77 -27.88 16.14 -15.32
C ASP A 77 -27.67 15.23 -14.10
N VAL A 78 -27.29 13.97 -14.33
CA VAL A 78 -26.98 13.03 -13.24
C VAL A 78 -25.72 13.45 -12.47
N ASN A 79 -24.70 13.98 -13.14
CA ASN A 79 -23.51 14.50 -12.45
C ASN A 79 -23.83 15.74 -11.61
N ALA A 80 -24.70 16.64 -12.08
CA ALA A 80 -25.17 17.79 -11.33
C ALA A 80 -25.93 17.36 -10.06
N PHE A 81 -26.80 16.35 -10.18
CA PHE A 81 -27.47 15.75 -9.02
C PHE A 81 -26.49 15.14 -8.01
N ILE A 82 -25.52 14.35 -8.47
CA ILE A 82 -24.48 13.76 -7.60
C ILE A 82 -23.67 14.87 -6.91
N GLN A 83 -23.37 15.95 -7.63
CA GLN A 83 -22.61 17.09 -7.14
C GLN A 83 -23.38 17.85 -6.06
N HIS A 84 -24.64 18.21 -6.31
CA HIS A 84 -25.52 18.86 -5.34
C HIS A 84 -25.66 18.02 -4.06
N TYR A 85 -25.82 16.70 -4.20
CA TYR A 85 -25.86 15.80 -3.05
C TYR A 85 -24.52 15.77 -2.28
N ALA A 86 -23.39 15.85 -3.00
CA ALA A 86 -22.07 15.82 -2.40
C ALA A 86 -21.72 17.10 -1.64
N GLU A 87 -22.25 18.26 -2.06
CA GLU A 87 -21.99 19.58 -1.45
C GLU A 87 -22.41 19.66 0.02
N GLY A 88 -23.48 18.94 0.42
CA GLY A 88 -23.88 18.82 1.83
C GLY A 88 -23.07 17.82 2.66
N LYS A 89 -22.16 17.04 2.04
CA LYS A 89 -21.44 15.92 2.68
C LYS A 89 -19.93 15.90 2.43
N THR A 90 -19.39 16.88 1.71
CA THR A 90 -17.95 17.03 1.51
C THR A 90 -17.30 17.29 2.86
N LYS A 91 -16.56 16.31 3.36
CA LYS A 91 -15.60 16.56 4.44
C LYS A 91 -14.61 17.61 3.92
N ILE A 92 -14.64 18.80 4.53
CA ILE A 92 -13.77 19.94 4.19
C ILE A 92 -12.28 19.59 4.39
N PHE A 93 -11.98 18.55 5.18
CA PHE A 93 -10.62 18.09 5.40
C PHE A 93 -10.10 17.25 4.21
N HIS A 94 -9.30 17.88 3.36
CA HIS A 94 -8.42 17.15 2.45
C HIS A 94 -7.46 16.29 3.26
N ARG A 95 -7.39 14.99 2.93
CA ARG A 95 -6.40 14.11 3.54
C ARG A 95 -5.00 14.63 3.20
N PRO A 96 -4.11 14.81 4.19
CA PRO A 96 -2.77 15.31 3.94
C PRO A 96 -2.03 14.41 2.96
N LYS A 97 -1.21 15.03 2.11
CA LYS A 97 -0.46 14.36 1.05
C LYS A 97 1.07 14.49 1.26
N PRO A 98 1.61 14.00 2.38
CA PRO A 98 3.02 14.18 2.71
C PRO A 98 3.96 13.58 1.65
N VAL A 99 5.02 14.31 1.34
CA VAL A 99 6.08 13.90 0.42
C VAL A 99 7.31 13.57 1.27
N PRO A 100 7.73 12.30 1.37
CA PRO A 100 8.95 11.99 2.11
C PRO A 100 10.17 12.40 1.29
N SER A 101 11.26 12.72 1.97
CA SER A 101 12.57 12.98 1.37
C SER A 101 13.32 11.68 1.03
N GLY A 102 14.40 11.78 0.27
CA GLY A 102 15.29 10.64 0.04
C GLY A 102 15.92 10.11 1.34
N ALA A 103 16.23 10.99 2.29
CA ALA A 103 16.73 10.62 3.61
C ALA A 103 15.66 9.86 4.43
N ASP A 104 14.40 10.31 4.37
CA ASP A 104 13.28 9.63 5.02
C ASP A 104 13.14 8.20 4.50
N PHE A 105 13.31 8.01 3.19
CA PHE A 105 13.26 6.69 2.57
C PHE A 105 14.39 5.77 3.04
N VAL A 106 15.62 6.28 3.10
CA VAL A 106 16.77 5.54 3.65
C VAL A 106 16.52 5.19 5.12
N ASN A 107 16.01 6.10 5.92
CA ASN A 107 15.67 5.87 7.32
C ASN A 107 14.58 4.79 7.48
N MET A 108 13.56 4.79 6.60
CA MET A 108 12.53 3.74 6.59
C MET A 108 13.13 2.36 6.29
N LEU A 109 14.06 2.27 5.32
CA LEU A 109 14.75 1.01 5.00
C LEU A 109 15.66 0.56 6.14
N HIS A 110 16.42 1.48 6.73
CA HIS A 110 17.27 1.19 7.87
C HIS A 110 16.43 0.65 9.03
N PHE A 111 15.37 1.37 9.42
CA PHE A 111 14.47 0.95 10.49
C PHE A 111 13.84 -0.42 10.23
N LEU A 112 13.39 -0.70 9.00
CA LEU A 112 12.82 -2.00 8.62
C LEU A 112 13.72 -3.17 9.00
N TYR A 113 15.04 -3.03 8.81
CA TYR A 113 16.01 -4.07 9.12
C TYR A 113 16.48 -3.99 10.58
N SER A 114 16.91 -2.82 11.05
CA SER A 114 17.57 -2.64 12.35
C SER A 114 16.62 -2.67 13.55
N SER A 115 15.40 -2.16 13.39
CA SER A 115 14.59 -1.73 14.56
C SER A 115 13.12 -2.17 14.50
N ASP A 116 12.58 -2.53 13.33
CA ASP A 116 11.18 -2.93 13.19
C ASP A 116 10.87 -4.26 13.88
N TRP A 117 10.23 -4.16 15.05
CA TRP A 117 9.78 -5.26 15.90
C TRP A 117 8.53 -5.99 15.36
N THR A 118 8.01 -5.60 14.19
CA THR A 118 6.94 -6.35 13.53
C THR A 118 7.38 -7.79 13.27
N LEU A 119 6.54 -8.75 13.67
CA LEU A 119 6.76 -10.16 13.39
C LEU A 119 6.40 -10.47 11.93
N TYR A 120 7.39 -10.96 11.20
CA TYR A 120 7.21 -11.58 9.89
C TYR A 120 7.20 -13.11 10.07
N PRO A 121 6.46 -13.86 9.23
CA PRO A 121 6.50 -15.32 9.29
C PRO A 121 7.92 -15.89 9.13
N ASP A 122 8.73 -15.25 8.29
CA ASP A 122 10.15 -15.50 8.12
C ASP A 122 10.85 -14.20 7.69
N GLU A 123 12.17 -14.14 7.80
CA GLU A 123 12.93 -12.93 7.46
C GLU A 123 13.03 -12.68 5.93
N ARG A 124 12.81 -13.70 5.09
CA ARG A 124 12.68 -13.48 3.64
C ARG A 124 11.49 -12.57 3.34
N GLN A 125 10.39 -12.66 4.09
CA GLN A 125 9.25 -11.75 3.96
C GLN A 125 9.60 -10.29 4.24
N ARG A 126 10.52 -10.03 5.19
CA ARG A 126 11.03 -8.68 5.49
C ARG A 126 11.87 -8.14 4.34
N VAL A 127 12.76 -8.96 3.79
CA VAL A 127 13.56 -8.56 2.61
C VAL A 127 12.68 -8.29 1.39
N GLN A 128 11.63 -9.10 1.15
CA GLN A 128 10.65 -8.81 0.09
C GLN A 128 9.96 -7.45 0.29
N GLN A 129 9.67 -7.08 1.53
CA GLN A 129 9.06 -5.78 1.84
C GLN A 129 10.02 -4.63 1.51
N GLY A 130 11.31 -4.74 1.89
CA GLY A 130 12.34 -3.76 1.54
C GLY A 130 12.55 -3.65 0.03
N PHE A 131 12.61 -4.78 -0.67
CA PHE A 131 12.73 -4.81 -2.14
C PHE A 131 11.53 -4.14 -2.82
N LEU A 132 10.30 -4.39 -2.36
CA LEU A 132 9.11 -3.70 -2.84
C LEU A 132 9.19 -2.19 -2.63
N MET A 133 9.64 -1.75 -1.45
CA MET A 133 9.83 -0.34 -1.13
C MET A 133 10.83 0.31 -2.10
N ILE A 134 11.97 -0.33 -2.36
CA ILE A 134 12.99 0.12 -3.31
C ILE A 134 12.42 0.22 -4.74
N ILE A 135 11.74 -0.83 -5.22
CA ILE A 135 11.10 -0.79 -6.54
C ILE A 135 10.17 0.42 -6.62
N HIS A 136 9.26 0.60 -5.66
CA HIS A 136 8.30 1.70 -5.72
C HIS A 136 8.93 3.09 -5.62
N ALA A 137 9.98 3.24 -4.79
CA ALA A 137 10.68 4.51 -4.60
C ALA A 137 11.57 4.90 -5.78
N TYR A 138 12.01 3.95 -6.61
CA TYR A 138 12.92 4.26 -7.73
C TYR A 138 12.29 4.16 -9.13
N SER A 139 11.17 3.43 -9.27
CA SER A 139 10.50 3.27 -10.56
C SER A 139 9.28 4.17 -10.74
N GLY A 140 8.76 4.76 -9.66
CA GLY A 140 7.52 5.54 -9.74
C GLY A 140 6.33 4.72 -10.22
N LEU A 141 6.27 3.43 -9.91
CA LEU A 141 5.18 2.53 -10.31
C LEU A 141 3.95 2.60 -9.43
N ARG A 142 2.83 2.09 -9.95
CA ARG A 142 1.60 1.94 -9.19
C ARG A 142 1.68 0.67 -8.35
N PRO A 143 1.10 0.65 -7.14
CA PRO A 143 1.13 -0.53 -6.26
C PRO A 143 0.52 -1.79 -6.90
N SER A 144 -0.45 -1.59 -7.78
CA SER A 144 -1.11 -2.65 -8.54
C SER A 144 -0.27 -3.24 -9.66
N SER A 145 0.92 -2.70 -9.96
CA SER A 145 1.82 -3.23 -11.00
C SER A 145 2.79 -4.28 -10.47
N THR A 146 2.94 -4.45 -9.15
CA THR A 146 3.97 -5.30 -8.54
C THR A 146 3.41 -6.47 -7.72
N THR A 147 2.17 -6.37 -7.24
CA THR A 147 1.56 -7.34 -6.32
C THR A 147 0.14 -7.70 -6.73
N GLN A 148 -0.33 -8.89 -6.30
CA GLN A 148 -1.66 -9.36 -6.61
C GLN A 148 -2.75 -8.54 -5.89
N SER A 149 -3.63 -7.90 -6.67
CA SER A 149 -4.82 -7.24 -6.13
C SER A 149 -5.88 -8.29 -5.77
N GLY A 150 -6.15 -8.48 -4.47
CA GLY A 150 -6.98 -9.57 -3.94
C GLY A 150 -8.48 -9.56 -4.28
N LYS A 151 -8.94 -8.86 -5.32
CA LYS A 151 -10.32 -9.00 -5.80
C LYS A 151 -10.37 -10.09 -6.87
N ARG A 152 -10.47 -11.36 -6.44
CA ARG A 152 -11.08 -12.41 -7.28
C ARG A 152 -12.49 -11.93 -7.63
N ARG A 153 -12.68 -11.42 -8.86
CA ARG A 153 -14.03 -11.27 -9.39
C ARG A 153 -14.58 -12.68 -9.55
N LYS A 154 -15.61 -13.03 -8.77
CA LYS A 154 -16.50 -14.14 -9.13
C LYS A 154 -17.36 -13.62 -10.29
N VAL A 155 -16.86 -13.69 -11.51
CA VAL A 155 -17.64 -13.58 -12.73
C VAL A 155 -17.35 -14.85 -13.52
N GLN A 156 -18.37 -15.41 -14.18
CA GLN A 156 -18.23 -16.62 -14.97
C GLN A 156 -17.05 -16.49 -15.95
N ALA A 157 -16.27 -17.57 -16.03
CA ALA A 157 -15.06 -17.67 -16.81
C ALA A 157 -15.30 -17.21 -18.25
N SER A 158 -14.80 -16.02 -18.57
CA SER A 158 -14.46 -15.65 -19.93
C SER A 158 -12.94 -15.64 -20.04
N SER A 159 -12.40 -16.15 -21.14
CA SER A 159 -10.97 -16.32 -21.41
C SER A 159 -10.13 -15.04 -21.25
N LEU A 160 -10.76 -13.86 -21.23
CA LEU A 160 -10.12 -12.56 -21.01
C LEU A 160 -9.77 -12.27 -19.52
N GLU A 161 -10.39 -12.95 -18.54
CA GLU A 161 -10.12 -12.71 -17.10
C GLU A 161 -8.91 -13.51 -16.56
N GLU A 162 -8.53 -14.62 -17.20
CA GLU A 162 -7.34 -15.39 -16.81
C GLU A 162 -6.06 -14.61 -17.12
N GLU A 163 -6.02 -13.88 -18.23
CA GLU A 163 -4.93 -12.94 -18.54
C GLU A 163 -4.84 -11.79 -17.53
N ASP A 164 -5.97 -11.20 -17.13
CA ASP A 164 -6.04 -10.07 -16.18
C ASP A 164 -5.56 -10.49 -14.77
N ASN A 165 -5.78 -11.76 -14.37
CA ASN A 165 -5.24 -12.33 -13.13
C ASN A 165 -3.78 -12.75 -13.25
N LEU A 166 -3.25 -13.05 -14.44
CA LEU A 166 -1.81 -13.26 -14.67
C LEU A 166 -1.03 -11.93 -14.74
N ALA A 167 -1.71 -10.81 -15.01
CA ALA A 167 -1.13 -9.53 -15.42
C ALA A 167 -0.44 -8.71 -14.31
N ALA A 168 -0.75 -8.89 -13.03
CA ALA A 168 -0.31 -7.97 -11.97
C ALA A 168 0.80 -8.53 -11.06
N LYS A 169 1.85 -9.15 -11.62
CA LYS A 169 2.79 -9.99 -10.85
C LYS A 169 4.22 -9.82 -11.33
N LEU A 170 5.13 -9.47 -10.42
CA LEU A 170 6.55 -9.44 -10.70
C LEU A 170 7.14 -10.86 -10.56
N ARG A 171 7.59 -11.45 -11.66
CA ARG A 171 8.23 -12.77 -11.72
C ARG A 171 9.74 -12.65 -11.86
N TYR A 172 10.47 -13.75 -11.68
CA TYR A 172 11.93 -13.74 -11.85
C TYR A 172 12.32 -13.32 -13.27
N GLY A 173 11.65 -13.84 -14.29
CA GLY A 173 11.90 -13.47 -15.69
C GLY A 173 11.64 -11.98 -16.01
N ASP A 174 10.89 -11.28 -15.16
CA ASP A 174 10.63 -9.85 -15.31
C ASP A 174 11.77 -8.98 -14.73
N VAL A 175 12.73 -9.55 -13.99
CA VAL A 175 13.81 -8.81 -13.34
C VAL A 175 15.16 -9.26 -13.88
N ALA A 176 15.87 -8.38 -14.58
CA ALA A 176 17.25 -8.65 -14.96
C ALA A 176 18.23 -8.08 -13.93
N LEU A 177 19.19 -8.90 -13.52
CA LEU A 177 20.33 -8.46 -12.70
C LEU A 177 21.53 -8.24 -13.63
N ILE A 178 22.08 -7.02 -13.61
CA ILE A 178 23.13 -6.59 -14.54
C ILE A 178 24.33 -6.14 -13.73
N LEU A 179 25.51 -6.66 -14.00
CA LEU A 179 26.76 -6.14 -13.46
C LEU A 179 27.40 -5.21 -14.49
N THR A 180 27.90 -4.06 -14.04
CA THR A 180 28.56 -3.04 -14.86
C THR A 180 29.67 -2.38 -14.05
N GLU A 181 30.73 -1.91 -14.66
CA GLU A 181 31.66 -1.00 -13.99
C GLU A 181 31.10 0.44 -13.96
N ASP A 182 31.39 1.16 -12.88
CA ASP A 182 31.26 2.62 -12.84
C ASP A 182 32.50 3.31 -13.41
N ASP A 183 32.44 4.64 -13.55
CA ASP A 183 33.56 5.45 -14.09
C ASP A 183 34.84 5.36 -13.26
N ARG A 184 34.78 4.78 -12.05
CA ARG A 184 35.90 4.56 -11.14
C ARG A 184 36.40 3.10 -11.18
N GLY A 185 35.88 2.26 -12.07
CA GLY A 185 36.25 0.85 -12.21
C GLY A 185 35.65 -0.07 -11.14
N HIS A 186 34.68 0.39 -10.35
CA HIS A 186 34.02 -0.49 -9.39
C HIS A 186 32.87 -1.25 -10.03
N VAL A 187 32.78 -2.55 -9.77
CA VAL A 187 31.66 -3.38 -10.21
C VAL A 187 30.40 -3.01 -9.42
N ARG A 188 29.35 -2.63 -10.15
CA ARG A 188 28.02 -2.27 -9.65
C ARG A 188 26.98 -3.26 -10.14
N LEU A 189 26.03 -3.61 -9.27
CA LEU A 189 24.84 -4.38 -9.62
C LEU A 189 23.69 -3.43 -9.95
N ALA A 190 23.21 -3.41 -11.18
CA ALA A 190 21.96 -2.78 -11.56
C ALA A 190 20.82 -3.79 -11.60
N VAL A 191 19.63 -3.36 -11.16
CA VAL A 191 18.40 -4.15 -11.27
C VAL A 191 17.53 -3.50 -12.33
N ARG A 192 17.17 -4.26 -13.35
CA ARG A 192 16.28 -3.80 -14.41
C ARG A 192 14.98 -4.59 -14.37
N PRO A 193 13.97 -4.10 -13.66
CA PRO A 193 12.65 -4.70 -13.72
C PRO A 193 11.93 -4.29 -15.02
N THR A 194 11.15 -5.23 -15.56
CA THR A 194 10.35 -5.10 -16.78
C THR A 194 8.91 -5.31 -16.37
N PHE A 195 8.10 -4.26 -16.46
CA PHE A 195 6.70 -4.34 -16.03
C PHE A 195 5.83 -4.56 -17.26
N ARG A 196 5.13 -5.69 -17.28
CA ARG A 196 4.28 -6.09 -18.41
C ARG A 196 3.05 -5.18 -18.58
N TYR A 197 2.61 -4.48 -17.52
CA TYR A 197 1.35 -3.71 -17.52
C TYR A 197 1.43 -2.35 -16.82
N PHE A 198 1.05 -1.31 -17.56
CA PHE A 198 0.84 0.06 -17.07
C PHE A 198 -0.62 0.47 -17.27
N LYS A 199 -1.26 1.01 -16.23
CA LYS A 199 -2.65 1.50 -16.32
C LYS A 199 -2.68 2.81 -17.12
N GLY A 200 -3.17 2.79 -18.37
CA GLY A 200 -3.42 3.99 -19.16
C GLY A 200 -3.20 3.86 -20.67
N GLY A 201 -2.38 2.91 -21.13
CA GLY A 201 -2.45 2.45 -22.51
C GLY A 201 -3.74 1.64 -22.68
N ASN A 202 -4.28 1.55 -23.91
CA ASN A 202 -5.20 0.45 -24.24
C ASN A 202 -4.69 -0.81 -23.55
N ARG A 203 -5.56 -1.62 -22.92
CA ARG A 203 -5.23 -2.84 -22.14
C ARG A 203 -4.38 -3.88 -22.89
N ARG A 204 -3.87 -3.54 -24.07
CA ARG A 204 -2.75 -4.17 -24.74
C ARG A 204 -1.50 -4.02 -23.86
N PRO A 205 -0.65 -5.05 -23.78
CA PRO A 205 0.73 -4.85 -23.33
C PRO A 205 1.28 -3.68 -24.14
N GLN A 206 1.75 -2.62 -23.47
CA GLN A 206 2.67 -1.74 -24.17
C GLN A 206 3.80 -2.68 -24.57
N GLN A 207 4.03 -2.83 -25.88
CA GLN A 207 5.31 -3.33 -26.36
C GLN A 207 6.36 -2.64 -25.50
N PRO A 208 7.31 -3.37 -24.88
CA PRO A 208 8.31 -2.76 -24.03
C PRO A 208 9.04 -1.72 -24.88
N SER A 209 8.58 -0.48 -24.84
CA SER A 209 9.24 0.61 -25.51
C SER A 209 10.63 0.58 -24.91
N PRO A 210 11.71 0.52 -25.71
CA PRO A 210 13.07 0.37 -25.20
C PRO A 210 13.46 1.41 -24.13
N GLY A 211 12.68 2.48 -23.96
CA GLY A 211 12.81 3.51 -22.94
C GLY A 211 11.91 3.43 -21.69
N SER A 212 10.99 2.47 -21.52
CA SER A 212 10.17 2.38 -20.28
C SER A 212 10.80 1.51 -19.18
N THR A 213 11.92 0.85 -19.47
CA THR A 213 12.71 0.17 -18.46
C THR A 213 13.49 1.21 -17.67
N SER A 214 12.94 1.69 -16.55
CA SER A 214 13.74 2.38 -15.55
C SER A 214 14.84 1.42 -15.11
N ARG A 215 16.08 1.64 -15.58
CA ARG A 215 17.23 0.96 -15.00
C ARG A 215 17.38 1.54 -13.61
N ILE A 216 17.08 0.73 -12.61
CA ILE A 216 17.36 1.10 -11.23
C ILE A 216 18.85 0.79 -11.06
N SER A 217 19.69 1.81 -11.28
CA SER A 217 21.06 1.75 -10.79
C SER A 217 20.95 1.64 -9.27
N SER A 218 21.38 0.50 -8.74
CA SER A 218 21.60 0.36 -7.31
C SER A 218 22.55 1.47 -6.86
N PRO A 219 22.14 2.23 -5.85
CA PRO A 219 22.65 1.98 -4.52
C PRO A 219 21.53 1.37 -3.69
N VAL A 220 21.13 0.14 -4.01
CA VAL A 220 20.73 -0.82 -2.98
C VAL A 220 21.79 -0.66 -1.89
N PRO A 221 21.42 -0.30 -0.66
CA PRO A 221 22.37 -0.28 0.43
C PRO A 221 22.89 -1.72 0.54
N SER A 222 24.11 -1.92 0.05
CA SER A 222 24.80 -3.18 -0.16
C SER A 222 24.18 -4.20 -1.18
N PRO A 223 25.00 -4.80 -2.07
CA PRO A 223 24.68 -6.04 -2.80
C PRO A 223 24.19 -7.19 -1.90
N THR A 224 24.29 -7.04 -0.57
CA THR A 224 24.05 -8.07 0.43
C THR A 224 22.58 -8.18 0.85
N GLN A 225 21.76 -7.13 0.74
CA GLN A 225 20.30 -7.22 0.94
C GLN A 225 19.62 -8.11 -0.12
N SER A 226 20.23 -8.20 -1.30
CA SER A 226 19.72 -8.98 -2.44
C SER A 226 19.95 -10.50 -2.30
N ARG A 227 20.81 -10.91 -1.35
CA ARG A 227 21.33 -12.29 -1.21
C ARG A 227 20.27 -13.31 -0.78
N SER A 228 19.24 -12.90 -0.02
CA SER A 228 18.15 -13.79 0.41
C SER A 228 17.01 -13.90 -0.62
N LEU A 229 16.82 -12.88 -1.46
CA LEU A 229 15.83 -12.90 -2.56
C LEU A 229 16.37 -13.60 -3.81
N PHE A 230 17.66 -13.42 -4.09
CA PHE A 230 18.35 -13.93 -5.27
C PHE A 230 19.42 -14.95 -4.85
N THR A 231 18.96 -16.06 -4.28
CA THR A 231 19.85 -17.14 -3.82
C THR A 231 20.52 -17.84 -5.00
N THR A 232 21.70 -18.44 -4.76
CA THR A 232 22.51 -19.14 -5.79
C THR A 232 21.75 -20.20 -6.57
N LYS A 233 20.79 -20.86 -5.91
CA LYS A 233 20.00 -21.96 -6.49
C LYS A 233 19.05 -21.50 -7.60
N LEU A 234 18.86 -20.20 -7.77
CA LEU A 234 17.95 -19.60 -8.76
C LEU A 234 18.67 -19.24 -10.08
N PHE A 235 20.00 -19.17 -10.07
CA PHE A 235 20.80 -18.86 -11.26
C PHE A 235 21.17 -20.13 -12.03
N ASP A 236 21.37 -20.00 -13.34
CA ASP A 236 21.85 -21.09 -14.19
C ASP A 236 23.18 -21.64 -13.69
N TYR A 237 24.04 -20.75 -13.20
CA TYR A 237 25.31 -21.13 -12.60
C TYR A 237 25.15 -21.30 -11.08
N ARG A 238 25.05 -22.56 -10.63
CA ARG A 238 24.80 -22.93 -9.21
C ARG A 238 25.83 -22.41 -8.21
N SER A 239 27.01 -22.01 -8.68
CA SER A 239 28.11 -21.46 -7.86
C SER A 239 28.16 -19.93 -7.83
N CYS A 240 27.29 -19.24 -8.59
CA CYS A 240 27.21 -17.77 -8.65
C CYS A 240 26.28 -17.25 -7.55
N THR A 241 26.82 -16.46 -6.60
CA THR A 241 26.00 -15.60 -5.74
C THR A 241 26.04 -14.19 -6.31
N VAL A 242 25.00 -13.39 -6.10
CA VAL A 242 25.05 -11.95 -6.42
C VAL A 242 26.28 -11.29 -5.79
N HIS A 243 26.63 -11.65 -4.55
CA HIS A 243 27.81 -11.17 -3.85
C HIS A 243 29.13 -11.57 -4.54
N ARG A 244 29.31 -12.85 -4.89
CA ARG A 244 30.51 -13.35 -5.58
C ARG A 244 30.63 -12.72 -6.95
N ALA A 245 29.50 -12.50 -7.63
CA ALA A 245 29.43 -11.85 -8.93
C ALA A 245 29.80 -10.35 -8.84
N SER A 246 29.30 -9.65 -7.81
CA SER A 246 29.66 -8.24 -7.56
C SER A 246 31.08 -8.05 -7.04
N SER A 247 31.72 -9.10 -6.51
CA SER A 247 33.13 -9.10 -6.10
C SER A 247 34.05 -9.69 -7.16
N MET A 248 33.57 -9.91 -8.39
CA MET A 248 34.43 -10.38 -9.49
C MET A 248 35.37 -9.24 -9.89
N SER A 249 36.66 -9.47 -9.69
CA SER A 249 37.73 -8.66 -10.27
C SER A 249 38.76 -9.60 -10.88
N PRO A 250 39.25 -9.33 -12.11
CA PRO A 250 38.83 -8.24 -12.99
C PRO A 250 37.40 -8.44 -13.57
N PHE A 251 36.69 -7.34 -13.82
CA PHE A 251 35.44 -7.31 -14.61
C PHE A 251 35.74 -7.85 -16.03
N PRO A 252 34.77 -8.48 -16.74
CA PRO A 252 35.04 -9.58 -17.64
C PRO A 252 36.10 -9.26 -18.72
N PRO A 253 36.99 -10.22 -19.06
CA PRO A 253 38.25 -9.95 -19.75
C PRO A 253 38.16 -9.50 -21.22
N ALA A 254 36.96 -9.34 -21.78
CA ALA A 254 36.74 -9.33 -23.23
C ALA A 254 35.88 -8.15 -23.72
N GLY A 255 36.22 -6.91 -23.33
CA GLY A 255 35.60 -5.70 -23.88
C GLY A 255 34.09 -5.54 -23.61
N GLN A 256 33.51 -6.38 -22.74
CA GLN A 256 32.10 -6.31 -22.39
C GLN A 256 31.87 -5.18 -21.38
N LYS A 257 30.93 -4.28 -21.71
CA LYS A 257 30.54 -3.18 -20.82
C LYS A 257 29.58 -3.60 -19.71
N LYS A 258 28.98 -4.79 -19.79
CA LYS A 258 28.02 -5.33 -18.81
C LYS A 258 27.92 -6.84 -18.87
N ILE A 259 27.61 -7.48 -17.74
CA ILE A 259 27.21 -8.90 -17.63
C ILE A 259 25.76 -8.96 -17.16
N THR A 260 24.94 -9.85 -17.72
CA THR A 260 23.60 -10.13 -17.18
C THR A 260 23.61 -11.48 -16.47
N LEU A 261 23.11 -11.54 -15.24
CA LEU A 261 22.93 -12.79 -14.52
C LEU A 261 21.61 -13.43 -14.96
N HIS A 262 21.69 -14.64 -15.50
CA HIS A 262 20.54 -15.38 -16.02
C HIS A 262 19.93 -16.29 -14.93
N TRP A 263 18.61 -16.24 -14.84
CA TRP A 263 17.82 -17.16 -14.03
C TRP A 263 17.67 -18.48 -14.76
N ARG A 264 17.49 -19.56 -13.99
CA ARG A 264 17.05 -20.83 -14.55
C ARG A 264 15.70 -20.72 -15.22
N ASP A 265 15.55 -21.43 -16.33
CA ASP A 265 14.30 -21.47 -17.10
C ASP A 265 13.10 -21.88 -16.23
N ASP A 266 13.28 -22.85 -15.34
CA ASP A 266 12.21 -23.36 -14.47
C ASP A 266 11.80 -22.40 -13.34
N VAL A 267 12.50 -21.28 -13.14
CA VAL A 267 12.14 -20.26 -12.14
C VAL A 267 11.60 -18.97 -12.75
N LEU A 268 11.71 -18.78 -14.07
CA LEU A 268 11.32 -17.54 -14.76
C LEU A 268 9.89 -17.13 -14.44
N ASP A 269 8.97 -18.09 -14.46
CA ASP A 269 7.55 -17.84 -14.18
C ASP A 269 7.21 -17.81 -12.69
N LYS A 270 8.15 -18.10 -11.79
CA LYS A 270 7.83 -18.07 -10.37
C LYS A 270 7.74 -16.62 -9.88
N PRO A 271 6.77 -16.29 -9.00
CA PRO A 271 6.69 -14.95 -8.44
C PRO A 271 7.92 -14.65 -7.59
N ILE A 272 8.44 -13.42 -7.64
CA ILE A 272 9.53 -13.00 -6.72
C ILE A 272 8.97 -12.82 -5.31
N LEU A 273 7.76 -12.25 -5.23
CA LEU A 273 7.08 -11.87 -4.00
C LEU A 273 6.09 -12.97 -3.59
N ARG A 274 6.44 -13.72 -2.56
CA ARG A 274 5.74 -14.92 -2.12
C ARG A 274 5.23 -14.79 -0.69
N THR A 275 4.18 -15.52 -0.33
CA THR A 275 3.78 -15.73 1.07
C THR A 275 4.69 -16.75 1.75
N SER A 276 4.49 -16.95 3.05
CA SER A 276 5.23 -17.90 3.87
C SER A 276 4.22 -18.88 4.42
N ASP A 277 3.86 -19.85 3.58
CA ASP A 277 2.75 -20.74 3.87
C ASP A 277 3.29 -22.16 4.03
N GLY A 278 4.00 -22.43 5.14
CA GLY A 278 4.21 -23.75 5.73
C GLY A 278 4.52 -24.94 4.79
N GLY A 279 5.13 -24.71 3.62
CA GLY A 279 5.38 -25.74 2.60
C GLY A 279 5.13 -25.31 1.14
N SER A 280 4.25 -24.34 0.86
CA SER A 280 4.05 -23.83 -0.51
C SER A 280 4.93 -22.61 -0.76
N THR A 281 5.98 -22.80 -1.56
CA THR A 281 6.95 -21.74 -1.92
C THR A 281 6.52 -20.92 -3.13
N GLU A 282 5.27 -21.04 -3.60
CA GLU A 282 4.81 -20.45 -4.86
C GLU A 282 3.61 -19.51 -4.73
N ALA A 283 2.94 -19.49 -3.57
CA ALA A 283 1.84 -18.57 -3.35
C ALA A 283 2.32 -17.10 -3.29
N GLU A 284 1.60 -16.22 -3.96
CA GLU A 284 2.00 -14.83 -4.18
C GLU A 284 1.64 -13.91 -3.03
N LEU A 285 2.51 -12.93 -2.75
CA LEU A 285 2.27 -11.93 -1.72
C LEU A 285 1.10 -11.00 -2.09
N PRO A 286 0.00 -10.97 -1.31
CA PRO A 286 -1.13 -10.09 -1.61
C PRO A 286 -0.78 -8.61 -1.37
N THR A 287 -1.29 -7.71 -2.22
CA THR A 287 -1.10 -6.25 -2.05
C THR A 287 -1.57 -5.76 -0.68
N SER A 288 -2.63 -6.36 -0.13
CA SER A 288 -3.18 -6.01 1.18
C SER A 288 -2.20 -6.29 2.32
N VAL A 289 -1.48 -7.42 2.26
CA VAL A 289 -0.46 -7.80 3.25
C VAL A 289 0.72 -6.85 3.18
N ALA A 290 1.25 -6.60 1.98
CA ALA A 290 2.38 -5.68 1.78
C ALA A 290 2.02 -4.24 2.20
N SER A 291 0.80 -3.79 1.90
CA SER A 291 0.31 -2.47 2.31
C SER A 291 0.11 -2.35 3.82
N LYS A 292 -0.32 -3.43 4.48
CA LYS A 292 -0.44 -3.48 5.94
C LYS A 292 0.94 -3.39 6.59
N ARG A 293 1.93 -4.14 6.08
CA ARG A 293 3.32 -4.11 6.55
C ARG A 293 3.92 -2.70 6.42
N LEU A 294 3.78 -2.07 5.26
CA LEU A 294 4.27 -0.69 5.06
C LEU A 294 3.60 0.32 6.01
N ARG A 295 2.29 0.19 6.25
CA ARG A 295 1.59 1.05 7.21
C ARG A 295 2.14 0.85 8.62
N SER A 296 2.24 -0.40 9.07
CA SER A 296 2.74 -0.72 10.40
C SER A 296 4.19 -0.28 10.60
N LEU A 297 5.04 -0.37 9.57
CA LEU A 297 6.39 0.18 9.59
C LEU A 297 6.37 1.68 9.90
N GLY A 298 5.57 2.45 9.16
CA GLY A 298 5.44 3.90 9.39
C GLY A 298 4.84 4.26 10.74
N GLU A 299 3.83 3.50 11.19
CA GLU A 299 3.23 3.65 12.52
C GLU A 299 4.30 3.44 13.61
N ASN A 300 5.05 2.34 13.53
CA ASN A 300 6.12 1.96 14.46
C ASN A 300 7.26 2.98 14.50
N MET A 301 7.58 3.60 13.38
CA MET A 301 8.58 4.68 13.31
C MET A 301 8.11 5.96 13.99
N GLY A 302 6.80 6.17 14.14
CA GLY A 302 6.24 7.37 14.75
C GLY A 302 5.71 8.41 13.76
N TYR A 303 5.49 8.05 12.48
CA TYR A 303 4.94 9.01 11.51
C TYR A 303 3.50 9.40 11.86
N ARG A 304 3.19 10.69 11.92
CA ARG A 304 1.83 11.20 12.17
C ARG A 304 0.78 10.58 11.25
N GLU A 305 1.08 10.56 9.95
CA GLU A 305 0.21 10.04 8.91
C GLU A 305 0.64 8.63 8.47
N PRO A 306 -0.31 7.75 8.09
CA PRO A 306 0.04 6.39 7.68
C PRO A 306 0.82 6.40 6.37
N VAL A 307 2.00 5.77 6.40
CA VAL A 307 2.84 5.57 5.21
C VAL A 307 2.15 4.62 4.24
N THR A 308 2.15 4.98 2.96
CA THR A 308 1.52 4.19 1.89
C THR A 308 2.43 4.13 0.67
N TRP A 309 2.17 3.22 -0.25
CA TRP A 309 2.91 3.18 -1.52
C TRP A 309 2.82 4.49 -2.33
N TYR A 310 1.75 5.27 -2.13
CA TYR A 310 1.62 6.59 -2.75
C TYR A 310 2.59 7.63 -2.16
N TRP A 311 3.09 7.44 -0.93
CA TRP A 311 4.20 8.27 -0.42
C TRP A 311 5.46 8.04 -1.24
N LEU A 312 5.86 6.79 -1.43
CA LEU A 312 7.05 6.43 -2.22
C LEU A 312 6.91 6.88 -3.67
N ARG A 313 5.69 6.80 -4.21
CA ARG A 313 5.39 7.33 -5.54
C ARG A 313 5.45 8.87 -5.58
N ARG A 314 5.11 9.58 -4.51
CA ARG A 314 5.29 11.04 -4.45
C ARG A 314 6.76 11.43 -4.35
N LEU A 315 7.55 10.71 -3.53
CA LEU A 315 8.99 10.90 -3.41
C LEU A 315 9.66 10.95 -4.79
N VAL A 316 9.50 9.89 -5.58
CA VAL A 316 10.15 9.80 -6.89
C VAL A 316 9.62 10.82 -7.88
N LEU A 317 8.31 11.11 -7.87
CA LEU A 317 7.76 12.06 -8.84
C LEU A 317 8.16 13.50 -8.54
N ASN A 318 8.25 13.90 -7.26
CA ASN A 318 8.76 15.24 -6.90
C ASN A 318 10.28 15.33 -7.10
N ALA A 319 11.04 14.25 -6.84
CA ALA A 319 12.47 14.21 -7.12
C ALA A 319 12.76 14.36 -8.63
N VAL A 320 12.01 13.67 -9.49
CA VAL A 320 12.15 13.79 -10.95
C VAL A 320 11.67 15.15 -11.45
N ASP A 321 10.64 15.73 -10.84
CA ASP A 321 10.14 17.07 -11.20
C ASP A 321 11.21 18.17 -11.02
N GLY A 322 12.04 18.05 -9.98
CA GLY A 322 13.15 18.99 -9.75
C GLY A 322 14.38 18.77 -10.63
N ALA A 323 14.49 17.61 -11.30
CA ALA A 323 15.70 17.20 -12.02
C ALA A 323 15.53 16.96 -13.53
N GLY A 324 14.31 16.71 -14.00
CA GLY A 324 14.01 16.37 -15.39
C GLY A 324 12.81 17.14 -15.94
N SER A 325 12.54 16.96 -17.24
CA SER A 325 11.40 17.62 -17.88
C SER A 325 10.05 17.00 -17.46
N GLU A 326 8.95 17.70 -17.73
CA GLU A 326 7.60 17.18 -17.48
C GLU A 326 7.35 15.86 -18.21
N GLU A 327 7.89 15.70 -19.41
CA GLU A 327 7.79 14.50 -20.24
C GLU A 327 8.50 13.32 -19.58
N VAL A 328 9.72 13.52 -19.05
CA VAL A 328 10.46 12.50 -18.30
C VAL A 328 9.69 12.09 -17.05
N ARG A 329 9.16 13.05 -16.29
CA ARG A 329 8.30 12.79 -15.12
C ARG A 329 7.07 11.97 -15.51
N ASN A 330 6.41 12.32 -16.61
CA ASN A 330 5.23 11.63 -17.10
C ASN A 330 5.55 10.21 -17.59
N GLN A 331 6.69 10.00 -18.22
CA GLN A 331 7.19 8.69 -18.63
C GLN A 331 7.45 7.79 -17.42
N VAL A 332 8.16 8.30 -16.39
CA VAL A 332 8.38 7.57 -15.12
C VAL A 332 7.05 7.23 -14.45
N ALA A 333 6.12 8.18 -14.42
CA ALA A 333 4.82 7.96 -13.79
C ALA A 333 3.88 7.06 -14.60
N GLY A 334 4.13 6.85 -15.90
CA GLY A 334 3.13 6.33 -16.84
C GLY A 334 1.87 7.21 -16.88
N HIS A 335 2.05 8.53 -16.86
CA HIS A 335 0.98 9.51 -17.00
C HIS A 335 0.93 10.00 -18.45
N LEU A 336 -0.28 10.14 -19.01
CA LEU A 336 -0.48 10.81 -20.29
C LEU A 336 -0.45 12.34 -20.15
N ASP A 337 -0.70 12.84 -18.93
CA ASP A 337 -0.93 14.26 -18.68
C ASP A 337 -0.43 14.68 -17.29
N SER A 338 0.35 15.76 -17.26
CA SER A 338 0.89 16.44 -16.08
C SER A 338 -0.19 16.87 -15.07
N ARG A 339 -1.43 17.11 -15.48
CA ARG A 339 -2.57 17.38 -14.55
C ARG A 339 -2.74 16.26 -13.52
N THR A 340 -2.42 15.02 -13.89
CA THR A 340 -2.47 13.89 -12.95
C THR A 340 -1.44 14.05 -11.84
N TYR A 341 -0.23 14.52 -12.17
CA TYR A 341 0.83 14.86 -11.21
C TYR A 341 0.38 15.98 -10.28
N ARG A 342 0.00 17.13 -10.84
CA ARG A 342 -0.39 18.34 -10.07
C ARG A 342 -1.51 18.06 -9.07
N ASN A 343 -2.53 17.31 -9.47
CA ASN A 343 -3.68 17.05 -8.62
C ASN A 343 -3.42 16.02 -7.50
N ASN A 344 -2.48 15.10 -7.67
CA ASN A 344 -2.37 13.90 -6.81
C ASN A 344 -1.01 13.70 -6.15
N TYR A 345 0.07 14.24 -6.72
CA TYR A 345 1.43 13.89 -6.36
C TYR A 345 2.34 15.07 -6.04
N GLN A 346 2.09 16.23 -6.66
CA GLN A 346 2.85 17.45 -6.37
C GLN A 346 2.80 17.78 -4.88
N ASP A 347 3.95 18.14 -4.32
CA ASP A 347 4.03 18.62 -2.95
C ASP A 347 3.17 19.87 -2.77
N GLN A 348 2.47 19.91 -1.64
CA GLN A 348 1.62 21.04 -1.27
C GLN A 348 2.38 22.05 -0.41
N HIS A 349 3.53 21.66 0.14
CA HIS A 349 4.40 22.56 0.88
C HIS A 349 5.34 23.29 -0.07
N ILE A 350 5.58 24.56 0.22
CA ILE A 350 6.52 25.39 -0.52
C ILE A 350 7.85 25.32 0.23
N SER A 351 8.85 24.71 -0.39
CA SER A 351 10.21 24.59 0.16
C SER A 351 11.11 25.80 -0.11
N LEU A 352 10.55 26.87 -0.68
CA LEU A 352 11.22 28.13 -0.95
C LEU A 352 10.92 29.11 0.20
N ASP A 353 11.95 29.77 0.74
CA ASP A 353 11.80 30.85 1.70
C ASP A 353 11.31 32.13 0.99
N VAL A 354 10.01 32.18 0.77
CA VAL A 354 9.32 33.31 0.11
C VAL A 354 9.51 34.60 0.90
N ALA A 355 9.59 34.53 2.24
CA ALA A 355 9.70 35.73 3.07
C ALA A 355 11.04 36.44 2.87
N SER A 356 12.15 35.68 2.88
CA SER A 356 13.47 36.24 2.60
C SER A 356 13.61 36.69 1.15
N LEU A 357 13.05 35.92 0.20
CA LEU A 357 13.05 36.27 -1.21
C LEU A 357 12.37 37.62 -1.47
N VAL A 358 11.18 37.85 -0.92
CA VAL A 358 10.44 39.12 -1.06
C VAL A 358 11.21 40.29 -0.43
N ARG A 359 11.98 40.03 0.64
CA ARG A 359 12.78 41.05 1.33
C ARG A 359 14.15 41.30 0.67
N GLY A 360 14.48 40.61 -0.43
CA GLY A 360 15.79 40.71 -1.06
C GLY A 360 16.93 40.18 -0.18
N ARG A 361 16.64 39.23 0.71
CA ARG A 361 17.62 38.59 1.60
C ARG A 361 18.02 37.22 1.05
N GLN A 362 19.12 36.69 1.56
CA GLN A 362 19.52 35.30 1.33
C GLN A 362 18.42 34.37 1.85
N THR A 363 18.03 33.38 1.04
CA THR A 363 16.98 32.41 1.39
C THR A 363 17.52 31.31 2.30
N GLU A 364 16.68 30.82 3.21
CA GLU A 364 16.94 29.64 4.04
C GLU A 364 16.18 28.41 3.52
N ASP A 365 16.27 28.11 2.23
CA ASP A 365 15.49 27.04 1.58
C ASP A 365 15.75 25.66 2.20
N ALA A 366 16.98 25.41 2.69
CA ALA A 366 17.32 24.17 3.39
C ALA A 366 16.54 24.00 4.71
N LEU A 367 16.28 25.10 5.42
CA LEU A 367 15.44 25.09 6.63
C LEU A 367 13.98 24.81 6.26
N MET A 368 13.46 25.47 5.23
CA MET A 368 12.10 25.23 4.74
C MET A 368 11.91 23.79 4.28
N GLN A 369 12.88 23.21 3.56
CA GLN A 369 12.89 21.78 3.22
C GLN A 369 12.83 20.91 4.47
N LYS A 370 13.71 21.16 5.45
CA LYS A 370 13.77 20.40 6.71
C LYS A 370 12.44 20.44 7.47
N LEU A 371 11.79 21.60 7.56
CA LEU A 371 10.50 21.75 8.25
C LEU A 371 9.35 21.07 7.50
N ASN A 372 9.39 21.05 6.16
CA ASN A 372 8.35 20.45 5.34
C ASN A 372 8.49 18.93 5.17
N HIS A 373 9.63 18.34 5.55
CA HIS A 373 9.83 16.89 5.46
C HIS A 373 8.87 16.14 6.38
N ALA A 374 8.33 15.03 5.89
CA ALA A 374 7.48 14.15 6.69
C ALA A 374 8.16 13.62 7.95
N ALA A 375 9.51 13.59 7.96
CA ALA A 375 10.29 13.21 9.12
C ALA A 375 10.33 14.24 10.25
N ALA A 376 10.03 15.52 10.00
CA ALA A 376 10.04 16.57 11.02
C ALA A 376 9.02 16.29 12.13
N ASP A 377 7.91 15.65 11.78
CA ASP A 377 6.81 15.30 12.70
C ASP A 377 6.94 13.89 13.30
N ILE A 378 8.02 13.14 13.02
CA ILE A 378 8.18 11.79 13.56
C ILE A 378 8.34 11.84 15.07
N ASP A 379 7.55 11.02 15.76
CA ASP A 379 7.64 10.88 17.20
C ASP A 379 7.32 9.44 17.62
N PRO A 380 8.31 8.62 18.02
CA PRO A 380 8.08 7.24 18.42
C PRO A 380 7.14 7.06 19.62
N ASP A 381 7.02 8.08 20.48
CA ASP A 381 6.23 8.03 21.71
C ASP A 381 4.72 8.12 21.44
N CYS A 382 4.32 8.42 20.20
CA CYS A 382 2.92 8.38 19.78
C CYS A 382 2.29 6.96 19.75
N ASN A 383 3.11 5.90 19.94
CA ASN A 383 2.68 4.49 19.96
C ASN A 383 2.43 3.99 21.40
N LEU A 384 1.57 4.70 22.13
CA LEU A 384 1.19 4.33 23.50
C LEU A 384 0.41 3.01 23.52
N LEU A 385 0.70 2.18 24.52
CA LEU A 385 -0.10 0.99 24.78
C LEU A 385 -1.41 1.41 25.43
N LEU A 386 -2.50 0.72 25.09
CA LEU A 386 -3.76 0.89 25.82
C LEU A 386 -3.60 0.32 27.23
N ALA A 387 -4.08 1.08 28.22
CA ALA A 387 -4.11 0.64 29.60
C ALA A 387 -5.00 -0.62 29.75
N PRO A 388 -4.69 -1.54 30.68
CA PRO A 388 -5.50 -2.74 30.92
C PRO A 388 -6.98 -2.43 31.15
N GLU A 389 -7.28 -1.34 31.85
CA GLU A 389 -8.63 -0.88 32.16
C GLU A 389 -9.38 -0.50 30.88
N THR A 390 -8.71 0.19 29.94
CA THR A 390 -9.29 0.51 28.62
C THR A 390 -9.57 -0.76 27.81
N LEU A 391 -8.71 -1.77 27.90
CA LEU A 391 -8.93 -3.06 27.23
C LEU A 391 -10.15 -3.81 27.82
N GLN A 392 -10.37 -3.71 29.13
CA GLN A 392 -11.56 -4.25 29.80
C GLN A 392 -12.82 -3.49 29.36
N GLN A 393 -12.79 -2.16 29.26
CA GLN A 393 -13.91 -1.36 28.76
C GLN A 393 -14.30 -1.73 27.32
N ILE A 394 -13.35 -2.11 26.46
CA ILE A 394 -13.68 -2.61 25.11
C ILE A 394 -14.49 -3.91 25.18
N ALA A 395 -14.20 -4.79 26.15
CA ALA A 395 -14.90 -6.06 26.30
C ALA A 395 -16.37 -5.86 26.74
N THR A 396 -16.65 -4.80 27.50
CA THR A 396 -18.01 -4.49 27.97
C THR A 396 -18.89 -3.76 26.96
N LEU A 397 -18.35 -3.38 25.79
CA LEU A 397 -19.14 -2.72 24.73
C LEU A 397 -20.28 -3.63 24.25
N PRO A 398 -21.52 -3.12 24.05
CA PRO A 398 -22.69 -3.96 23.78
C PRO A 398 -22.51 -4.92 22.59
N ASP A 399 -21.88 -4.48 21.51
CA ASP A 399 -21.67 -5.29 20.31
C ASP A 399 -20.56 -6.35 20.49
N VAL A 400 -19.56 -6.09 21.33
CA VAL A 400 -18.51 -7.06 21.69
C VAL A 400 -19.07 -8.08 22.68
N PHE A 401 -19.76 -7.61 23.71
CA PHE A 401 -20.35 -8.42 24.76
C PHE A 401 -21.42 -9.38 24.21
N ALA A 402 -22.27 -8.91 23.29
CA ALA A 402 -23.26 -9.77 22.63
C ALA A 402 -22.59 -10.91 21.83
N LEU A 403 -21.53 -10.60 21.07
CA LEU A 403 -20.78 -11.60 20.31
C LEU A 403 -20.03 -12.59 21.22
N GLU A 404 -19.50 -12.12 22.35
CA GLU A 404 -18.86 -12.97 23.36
C GLU A 404 -19.87 -13.93 23.99
N THR A 405 -21.03 -13.41 24.38
CA THR A 405 -22.12 -14.18 24.99
C THR A 405 -22.61 -15.27 24.02
N GLU A 406 -22.79 -14.92 22.75
CA GLU A 406 -23.19 -15.88 21.71
C GLU A 406 -22.10 -16.91 21.41
N CYS A 407 -20.81 -16.52 21.42
CA CYS A 407 -19.71 -17.48 21.34
C CYS A 407 -19.75 -18.47 22.50
N CYS A 408 -19.94 -17.99 23.74
CA CYS A 408 -20.02 -18.83 24.92
C CYS A 408 -21.23 -19.77 24.87
N ARG A 409 -22.39 -19.28 24.43
CA ARG A 409 -23.61 -20.08 24.27
C ARG A 409 -23.41 -21.21 23.26
N LEU A 410 -22.90 -20.89 22.06
CA LEU A 410 -22.62 -21.89 21.02
C LEU A 410 -21.55 -22.89 21.46
N ALA A 411 -20.50 -22.43 22.13
CA ALA A 411 -19.47 -23.29 22.70
C ALA A 411 -20.05 -24.25 23.74
N GLN A 412 -20.97 -23.80 24.58
CA GLN A 412 -21.65 -24.64 25.57
C GLN A 412 -22.54 -25.68 24.89
N THR A 413 -23.38 -25.29 23.93
CA THR A 413 -24.21 -26.23 23.17
C THR A 413 -23.39 -27.34 22.50
N LEU A 414 -22.24 -26.99 21.91
CA LEU A 414 -21.32 -27.97 21.31
C LEU A 414 -20.70 -28.92 22.35
N ARG A 415 -20.37 -28.42 23.56
CA ARG A 415 -19.87 -29.28 24.65
C ARG A 415 -20.96 -30.19 25.20
N ASP A 416 -22.18 -29.69 25.34
CA ASP A 416 -23.30 -30.48 25.84
C ASP A 416 -23.64 -31.64 24.87
N GLN A 417 -23.51 -31.39 23.56
CA GLN A 417 -23.83 -32.38 22.52
C GLN A 417 -22.70 -33.38 22.24
N TYR A 418 -21.43 -32.94 22.28
CA TYR A 418 -20.28 -33.74 21.83
C TYR A 418 -19.21 -33.98 22.92
N GLY A 419 -19.43 -33.48 24.14
CA GLY A 419 -18.45 -33.47 25.23
C GLY A 419 -17.35 -32.42 25.06
N ALA A 420 -16.80 -32.29 23.84
CA ALA A 420 -15.78 -31.31 23.49
C ALA A 420 -16.05 -30.68 22.11
N ILE A 421 -15.70 -29.40 21.95
CA ILE A 421 -15.84 -28.69 20.67
C ILE A 421 -15.04 -29.36 19.56
N SER A 422 -13.88 -29.94 19.88
CA SER A 422 -13.02 -30.66 18.93
C SER A 422 -13.59 -32.01 18.48
N ALA A 423 -14.54 -32.58 19.23
CA ALA A 423 -15.20 -33.83 18.90
C ALA A 423 -16.41 -33.64 17.97
N ALA A 424 -16.87 -32.38 17.80
CA ALA A 424 -18.00 -32.07 16.93
C ALA A 424 -17.62 -32.25 15.44
N PRO A 425 -18.47 -32.88 14.61
CA PRO A 425 -18.24 -33.02 13.18
C PRO A 425 -18.08 -31.66 12.49
N SER A 426 -17.12 -31.55 11.57
CA SER A 426 -16.89 -30.31 10.81
C SER A 426 -18.06 -29.91 9.89
N SER A 427 -18.94 -30.86 9.57
CA SER A 427 -20.19 -30.64 8.82
C SER A 427 -21.32 -30.06 9.67
N ASP A 428 -21.20 -30.01 11.00
CA ASP A 428 -22.24 -29.47 11.85
C ASP A 428 -22.37 -27.94 11.68
N SER A 429 -23.60 -27.51 11.43
CA SER A 429 -23.97 -26.10 11.33
C SER A 429 -23.56 -25.28 12.57
N LEU A 430 -23.58 -25.87 13.77
CA LEU A 430 -23.19 -25.20 15.02
C LEU A 430 -21.69 -24.93 15.09
N VAL A 431 -20.85 -25.82 14.53
CA VAL A 431 -19.40 -25.61 14.44
C VAL A 431 -19.09 -24.45 13.49
N ALA A 432 -19.78 -24.39 12.35
CA ALA A 432 -19.65 -23.30 11.40
C ALA A 432 -20.11 -21.95 12.01
N GLN A 433 -21.25 -21.94 12.71
CA GLN A 433 -21.75 -20.76 13.42
C GLN A 433 -20.79 -20.30 14.51
N HIS A 434 -20.34 -21.20 15.41
CA HIS A 434 -19.39 -20.88 16.46
C HIS A 434 -18.09 -20.29 15.89
N THR A 435 -17.54 -20.90 14.84
CA THR A 435 -16.33 -20.40 14.18
C THR A 435 -16.53 -19.01 13.58
N GLN A 436 -17.69 -18.78 12.94
CA GLN A 436 -18.03 -17.48 12.36
C GLN A 436 -18.21 -16.41 13.43
N THR A 437 -18.97 -16.69 14.49
CA THR A 437 -19.18 -15.76 15.61
C THR A 437 -17.86 -15.46 16.31
N GLN A 438 -16.99 -16.45 16.51
CA GLN A 438 -15.67 -16.24 17.10
C GLN A 438 -14.79 -15.31 16.23
N ARG A 439 -14.84 -15.46 14.91
CA ARG A 439 -14.16 -14.54 13.97
C ARG A 439 -14.73 -13.13 14.08
N GLN A 440 -16.05 -12.99 14.16
CA GLN A 440 -16.73 -11.70 14.32
C GLN A 440 -16.36 -11.03 15.65
N TYR A 441 -16.36 -11.77 16.76
CA TYR A 441 -15.93 -11.30 18.08
C TYR A 441 -14.50 -10.76 18.03
N ARG A 442 -13.54 -11.55 17.53
CA ARG A 442 -12.13 -11.15 17.40
C ARG A 442 -11.98 -9.91 16.52
N ALA A 443 -12.68 -9.88 15.38
CA ALA A 443 -12.64 -8.74 14.47
C ALA A 443 -13.23 -7.48 15.10
N ARG A 444 -14.33 -7.59 15.85
CA ARG A 444 -15.00 -6.44 16.48
C ARG A 444 -14.20 -5.87 17.64
N LYS A 445 -13.64 -6.74 18.50
CA LYS A 445 -12.72 -6.33 19.56
C LYS A 445 -11.50 -5.62 18.99
N GLN A 446 -10.91 -6.17 17.92
CA GLN A 446 -9.80 -5.53 17.22
C GLN A 446 -10.18 -4.19 16.58
N PHE A 447 -11.39 -4.05 16.04
CA PHE A 447 -11.89 -2.80 15.47
C PHE A 447 -11.92 -1.68 16.51
N HIS A 448 -12.53 -1.92 17.67
CA HIS A 448 -12.60 -0.92 18.76
C HIS A 448 -11.21 -0.58 19.30
N ARG A 449 -10.35 -1.59 19.47
CA ARG A 449 -8.94 -1.40 19.85
C ARG A 449 -8.20 -0.50 18.86
N SER A 450 -8.29 -0.81 17.57
CA SER A 450 -7.64 0.00 16.52
C SER A 450 -8.22 1.42 16.46
N ARG A 451 -9.52 1.60 16.68
CA ARG A 451 -10.16 2.93 16.71
C ARG A 451 -9.61 3.79 17.85
N LEU A 452 -9.47 3.23 19.05
CA LEU A 452 -8.92 3.94 20.20
C LEU A 452 -7.45 4.28 20.03
N LEU A 453 -6.64 3.36 19.49
CA LEU A 453 -5.23 3.65 19.17
C LEU A 453 -5.08 4.79 18.16
N ILE A 454 -5.93 4.81 17.12
CA ILE A 454 -5.95 5.92 16.14
C ILE A 454 -6.32 7.25 16.82
N GLN A 455 -7.28 7.22 17.75
CA GLN A 455 -7.69 8.41 18.50
C GLN A 455 -6.57 8.90 19.41
N GLN A 456 -5.98 8.03 20.23
CA GLN A 456 -4.84 8.38 21.09
C GLN A 456 -3.66 8.96 20.30
N ARG A 457 -3.34 8.38 19.13
CA ARG A 457 -2.30 8.93 18.26
C ARG A 457 -2.66 10.34 17.79
N ARG A 458 -3.91 10.58 17.39
CA ARG A 458 -4.36 11.92 16.98
C ARG A 458 -4.29 12.92 18.12
N ASP A 459 -4.74 12.51 19.31
CA ASP A 459 -4.73 13.35 20.51
C ASP A 459 -3.29 13.66 20.93
N PHE A 460 -2.37 12.69 20.83
CA PHE A 460 -0.94 12.88 21.05
C PHE A 460 -0.38 14.00 20.15
N PHE A 461 -0.54 13.89 18.82
CA PHE A 461 -0.04 14.92 17.90
C PHE A 461 -0.77 16.27 18.01
N ALA A 462 -1.97 16.30 18.58
CA ALA A 462 -2.70 17.54 18.80
C ALA A 462 -2.22 18.30 20.05
N HIS A 463 -1.68 17.61 21.06
CA HIS A 463 -1.34 18.22 22.35
C HIS A 463 0.14 18.16 22.72
N LYS A 464 0.95 17.30 22.06
CA LYS A 464 2.37 17.09 22.44
C LYS A 464 3.17 18.38 22.53
N ASP A 465 3.01 19.30 21.59
CA ASP A 465 3.79 20.54 21.54
C ASP A 465 3.38 21.48 22.68
N THR A 466 2.08 21.53 23.00
CA THR A 466 1.58 22.30 24.14
C THR A 466 2.12 21.75 25.46
N GLU A 467 2.14 20.44 25.64
CA GLU A 467 2.70 19.81 26.84
C GLU A 467 4.22 20.02 26.94
N LEU A 468 4.95 19.89 25.82
CA LEU A 468 6.38 20.21 25.76
C LEU A 468 6.67 21.67 26.14
N ILE A 469 5.91 22.62 25.61
CA ILE A 469 6.05 24.05 25.96
C ILE A 469 5.75 24.28 27.45
N LYS A 470 4.67 23.70 27.99
CA LYS A 470 4.35 23.82 29.42
C LYS A 470 5.48 23.29 30.30
N MET A 471 6.03 22.12 29.97
CA MET A 471 7.16 21.54 30.71
C MET A 471 8.37 22.46 30.67
N GLN A 472 8.76 22.97 29.50
CA GLN A 472 9.90 23.87 29.34
C GLN A 472 9.75 25.22 30.05
N LEU A 473 8.52 25.74 30.14
CA LEU A 473 8.24 27.00 30.83
C LEU A 473 8.09 26.82 32.36
N SER A 474 7.81 25.60 32.82
CA SER A 474 7.58 25.30 34.25
C SER A 474 8.85 24.81 34.95
N ASP A 475 9.67 24.01 34.26
CA ASP A 475 10.97 23.57 34.76
C ASP A 475 12.04 24.56 34.28
N GLY A 476 12.72 25.22 35.22
CA GLY A 476 13.85 26.11 34.94
C GLY A 476 15.02 25.38 34.28
N GLY A 477 14.93 25.14 32.97
CA GLY A 477 16.05 24.77 32.09
C GLY A 477 16.81 23.49 32.45
N SER A 478 16.17 22.43 32.97
CA SER A 478 16.88 21.14 33.05
C SER A 478 16.98 20.54 31.63
N SER A 479 18.20 20.48 31.13
CA SER A 479 18.56 19.99 29.78
C SER A 479 18.46 18.47 29.63
N ASP A 480 17.91 17.75 30.60
CA ASP A 480 17.71 16.29 30.54
C ASP A 480 16.42 15.90 29.79
N LEU A 481 15.85 16.84 29.04
CA LEU A 481 14.58 16.70 28.33
C LEU A 481 14.63 15.56 27.31
N VAL A 482 13.97 14.48 27.70
CA VAL A 482 13.33 13.47 26.84
C VAL A 482 14.29 12.93 25.78
N GLN A 483 15.30 12.17 26.20
CA GLN A 483 15.80 11.16 25.28
C GLN A 483 14.61 10.26 24.93
N PRO A 484 14.23 10.14 23.64
CA PRO A 484 13.19 9.20 23.26
C PRO A 484 13.61 7.84 23.81
N LYS A 485 12.73 7.18 24.57
CA LYS A 485 12.98 5.82 25.04
C LYS A 485 13.02 4.94 23.79
N GLN A 486 14.17 4.89 23.12
CA GLN A 486 14.40 3.99 22.01
C GLN A 486 14.15 2.60 22.58
N ARG A 487 13.03 2.01 22.18
CA ARG A 487 12.71 0.63 22.54
C ARG A 487 13.83 -0.21 21.92
N VAL A 488 14.72 -0.72 22.77
CA VAL A 488 15.80 -1.60 22.34
C VAL A 488 15.16 -2.82 21.69
N CYS A 489 15.42 -3.00 20.39
CA CYS A 489 14.95 -4.16 19.66
C CYS A 489 15.92 -5.32 19.92
N ASN A 490 15.53 -6.27 20.77
CA ASN A 490 16.28 -7.51 20.93
C ASN A 490 16.17 -8.33 19.63
N LEU A 491 17.29 -8.50 18.92
CA LEU A 491 17.37 -9.30 17.69
C LEU A 491 17.36 -10.80 18.03
N SER A 492 16.19 -11.32 18.42
CA SER A 492 16.02 -12.71 18.83
C SER A 492 16.06 -13.71 17.67
N VAL A 493 16.01 -13.25 16.42
CA VAL A 493 16.01 -14.08 15.21
C VAL A 493 17.41 -14.00 14.56
N PRO A 494 18.18 -15.10 14.48
CA PRO A 494 19.54 -15.11 13.92
C PRO A 494 19.62 -14.57 12.48
N GLU A 495 18.63 -14.89 11.66
CA GLU A 495 18.50 -14.40 10.29
C GLU A 495 18.38 -12.87 10.26
N ARG A 496 17.66 -12.29 11.23
CA ARG A 496 17.52 -10.85 11.35
C ARG A 496 18.82 -10.19 11.80
N ALA A 497 19.54 -10.78 12.75
CA ALA A 497 20.87 -10.30 13.14
C ALA A 497 21.83 -10.27 11.95
N THR A 498 21.77 -11.29 11.08
CA THR A 498 22.53 -11.32 9.82
C THR A 498 22.11 -10.16 8.90
N LEU A 499 20.81 -9.93 8.70
CA LEU A 499 20.33 -8.81 7.86
C LEU A 499 20.75 -7.44 8.41
N VAL A 500 20.74 -7.25 9.73
CA VAL A 500 21.20 -6.00 10.37
C VAL A 500 22.69 -5.79 10.16
N ALA A 501 23.51 -6.82 10.39
CA ALA A 501 24.96 -6.75 10.15
C ALA A 501 25.28 -6.40 8.69
N LEU A 502 24.41 -6.75 7.75
CA LEU A 502 24.54 -6.43 6.33
C LEU A 502 24.03 -5.04 5.91
N ALA A 503 23.24 -4.39 6.78
CA ALA A 503 22.65 -3.08 6.55
C ALA A 503 23.40 -1.94 7.27
N THR A 504 24.28 -2.30 8.21
CA THR A 504 25.16 -1.37 8.91
C THR A 504 26.39 -1.11 8.00
N PRO A 505 26.81 0.15 7.79
CA PRO A 505 27.88 0.51 6.86
C PRO A 505 29.23 -0.14 7.17
#